data_AF-A0AB34Q1Q2-F1
#
_entry.id   AF-A0AB34Q1Q2-F1
#
_cell.length_a   1.000
_cell.length_b   1.000
_cell.length_c   1.000
_cell.angle_alpha   90.00
_cell.angle_beta   90.00
_cell.angle_gamma   90.00
#
_symmetry.space_group_name_H-M   'P 1'
#
loop_
_entity.id
_entity.type
_entity.pdbx_description
1 polymer ?
#
loop_
_entity_poly.entity_id
_entity_poly.type
_entity_poly.pdbx_seq_one_letter_code
_entity_poly.pdbx_strand_id
1 'polypeptide(L)'
;MMLFLIHLMALCCMFVAEVACEQFNSTSNSSSAQSSLIDFQYKGVSIGGWLVLEPYITPSLFNATLSSGETWTDLPVDEYHFCEKLGAKEAEKRLTDHWESMYNETDFKQIKEAGLNMVRIPIGYWSFEKLEGDPYVSGAQDYLDKAIEWSHANDLKVMIDLHGAPNTQNGFDNSGLRNLGYPGWQNKTEYVNHTYKVLQQMFQKYGTGKYASDYKNTIIGIEVLNEPLNPNMDKLKEFYIESYNDGREIQVINNTIFFQEAFQPIGYWDSFLEKGEIKVTETSNGTNHTTTKKADFKNIIIDHHHYEVFTESQVASNVSTHLENIKNYASAIGKEKAKAIVGEWSAALTDCAPWLNGIGLGSRYEGTAPYTNDRVGSCAEFNKSPDKWSKKQKKDYRRFVEMQLYEYSTNSQGWIFWCWKTEGATEWDFRALVKNGIMPQPLDNYKYVKNGTDTSSASAIASNKMTLLLAFLLVILVI
;
A
#
# COMPACT_ATOMS: atom_id res chain seq x y z
N MET A 1 34.59 69.09 -25.67
CA MET A 1 35.92 68.51 -25.95
C MET A 1 35.69 67.04 -26.27
N MET A 2 35.53 66.66 -27.54
CA MET A 2 36.62 66.33 -28.50
C MET A 2 37.47 65.17 -27.94
N LEU A 3 37.67 64.02 -28.61
CA LEU A 3 37.80 63.76 -30.04
C LEU A 3 37.16 62.40 -30.43
N PHE A 4 36.45 62.20 -31.54
CA PHE A 4 36.71 62.40 -32.98
C PHE A 4 37.44 61.24 -33.71
N LEU A 5 36.76 60.76 -34.77
CA LEU A 5 37.20 60.05 -36.00
C LEU A 5 37.71 58.60 -35.89
N ILE A 6 36.95 57.59 -36.37
CA ILE A 6 36.68 57.22 -37.78
C ILE A 6 37.88 56.51 -38.45
N HIS A 7 37.69 55.23 -38.75
CA HIS A 7 38.13 54.56 -39.98
C HIS A 7 36.90 53.79 -40.51
N LEU A 8 36.24 54.31 -41.55
CA LEU A 8 36.25 53.79 -42.93
C LEU A 8 35.62 52.39 -43.03
N MET A 9 34.30 52.28 -43.26
CA MET A 9 33.63 52.22 -44.57
C MET A 9 34.05 51.06 -45.51
N ALA A 10 33.02 50.32 -45.92
CA ALA A 10 32.82 49.62 -47.19
C ALA A 10 33.22 48.13 -47.31
N LEU A 11 32.27 47.26 -47.01
CA LEU A 11 31.75 46.27 -47.97
C LEU A 11 30.23 46.11 -47.69
N CYS A 12 29.38 46.80 -48.45
CA CYS A 12 28.63 46.27 -49.60
C CYS A 12 27.68 45.11 -49.20
N CYS A 13 26.42 45.43 -48.92
CA CYS A 13 25.29 45.26 -49.86
C CYS A 13 24.89 43.81 -50.10
N MET A 14 23.78 43.37 -49.50
CA MET A 14 22.57 42.94 -50.26
C MET A 14 21.38 42.67 -49.32
N PHE A 15 20.36 43.49 -49.54
CA PHE A 15 18.92 43.20 -49.65
C PHE A 15 18.07 42.60 -48.51
N VAL A 16 17.06 43.42 -48.23
CA VAL A 16 15.77 43.22 -47.57
C VAL A 16 14.85 42.36 -48.43
N ALA A 17 14.10 41.42 -47.81
CA ALA A 17 12.63 41.24 -47.91
C ALA A 17 12.20 39.78 -47.67
N GLU A 18 10.95 39.64 -47.23
CA GLU A 18 10.13 38.42 -47.10
C GLU A 18 10.24 37.62 -45.80
N VAL A 19 9.44 38.04 -44.80
CA VAL A 19 8.88 37.09 -43.82
C VAL A 19 7.57 36.60 -44.42
N ALA A 20 7.65 35.48 -45.14
CA ALA A 20 6.49 34.74 -45.60
C ALA A 20 5.86 33.97 -44.43
N CYS A 21 4.55 34.13 -44.32
CA CYS A 21 3.66 33.34 -43.48
C CYS A 21 3.59 31.93 -44.09
N GLU A 22 4.31 30.97 -43.55
CA GLU A 22 4.09 29.54 -43.83
C GLU A 22 3.25 28.93 -42.72
N GLN A 23 2.06 28.49 -43.14
CA GLN A 23 1.12 27.68 -42.38
C GLN A 23 1.78 26.38 -41.94
N PHE A 24 2.11 26.27 -40.65
CA PHE A 24 2.23 24.97 -40.01
C PHE A 24 0.83 24.41 -39.79
N ASN A 25 0.39 23.58 -40.74
CA ASN A 25 -0.71 22.64 -40.53
C ASN A 25 -0.26 21.60 -39.48
N SER A 26 -0.44 21.92 -38.20
CA SER A 26 -0.69 20.89 -37.19
C SER A 26 -2.17 20.96 -36.87
N THR A 27 -2.94 20.04 -37.42
CA THR A 27 -4.30 19.75 -36.97
C THR A 27 -4.26 19.39 -35.49
N SER A 28 -4.45 20.39 -34.63
CA SER A 28 -4.77 20.19 -33.22
C SER A 28 -6.18 19.61 -33.16
N ASN A 29 -6.29 18.30 -33.32
CA ASN A 29 -7.44 17.58 -32.82
C ASN A 29 -7.41 17.71 -31.30
N SER A 30 -8.21 18.62 -30.78
CA SER A 30 -8.67 18.63 -29.41
C SER A 30 -9.53 17.38 -29.17
N SER A 31 -8.89 16.24 -28.96
CA SER A 31 -9.51 15.08 -28.33
C SER A 31 -9.06 15.07 -26.88
N SER A 32 -10.02 15.30 -25.99
CA SER A 32 -9.97 15.06 -24.54
C SER A 32 -8.89 14.07 -24.12
N ALA A 33 -7.96 14.52 -23.28
CA ALA A 33 -7.03 13.67 -22.56
C ALA A 33 -7.80 12.83 -21.53
N GLN A 34 -8.47 11.79 -22.03
CA GLN A 34 -8.77 10.59 -21.30
C GLN A 34 -7.62 9.64 -21.65
N SER A 35 -6.42 9.90 -21.10
CA SER A 35 -5.40 8.86 -21.08
C SER A 35 -6.05 7.68 -20.38
N SER A 36 -6.18 6.56 -21.07
CA SER A 36 -6.70 5.36 -20.47
C SER A 36 -5.95 5.11 -19.15
N LEU A 37 -6.67 4.78 -18.08
CA LEU A 37 -6.11 4.23 -16.83
C LEU A 37 -5.38 2.88 -17.07
N ILE A 38 -5.03 2.56 -18.31
CA ILE A 38 -4.36 1.34 -18.75
C ILE A 38 -2.84 1.50 -18.62
N ASP A 39 -2.30 2.73 -18.57
CA ASP A 39 -0.86 3.03 -18.46
C ASP A 39 -0.46 3.67 -17.11
N PHE A 40 -1.35 3.68 -16.11
CA PHE A 40 -1.04 4.24 -14.80
C PHE A 40 -0.17 3.27 -13.99
N GLN A 41 1.09 3.64 -13.75
CA GLN A 41 1.98 2.89 -12.88
C GLN A 41 1.81 3.35 -11.43
N TYR A 42 1.35 2.45 -10.56
CA TYR A 42 1.05 2.71 -9.16
C TYR A 42 2.35 2.90 -8.38
N LYS A 43 2.53 4.08 -7.76
CA LYS A 43 3.64 4.40 -6.85
C LYS A 43 3.04 5.07 -5.63
N GLY A 44 2.49 4.24 -4.75
CA GLY A 44 1.63 4.67 -3.67
C GLY A 44 2.20 4.46 -2.28
N VAL A 45 1.49 5.00 -1.31
CA VAL A 45 1.68 4.70 0.11
C VAL A 45 0.32 4.60 0.80
N SER A 46 0.21 3.73 1.79
CA SER A 46 -1.01 3.60 2.58
C SER A 46 -1.06 4.61 3.72
N ILE A 47 -2.25 5.16 3.96
CA ILE A 47 -2.58 6.05 5.07
C ILE A 47 -3.06 5.19 6.26
N GLY A 48 -2.21 4.23 6.66
CA GLY A 48 -2.48 3.24 7.72
C GLY A 48 -2.49 3.85 9.12
N GLY A 49 -3.17 3.18 10.05
CA GLY A 49 -3.33 3.61 11.44
C GLY A 49 -4.14 4.91 11.64
N TRP A 50 -4.83 5.41 10.62
CA TRP A 50 -5.60 6.66 10.70
C TRP A 50 -7.10 6.44 10.93
N LEU A 51 -7.81 5.91 9.93
CA LEU A 51 -9.26 5.69 10.00
C LEU A 51 -9.63 4.27 10.49
N VAL A 52 -8.61 3.42 10.64
CA VAL A 52 -8.65 2.17 11.40
C VAL A 52 -7.38 2.16 12.27
N LEU A 53 -7.54 1.96 13.57
CA LEU A 53 -6.43 1.97 14.52
C LEU A 53 -5.65 0.66 14.47
N GLU A 54 -4.33 0.80 14.46
CA GLU A 54 -3.40 -0.32 14.57
C GLU A 54 -2.39 -0.03 15.68
N PRO A 55 -2.32 -0.91 16.70
CA PRO A 55 -1.48 -0.68 17.88
C PRO A 55 -0.02 -0.38 17.58
N TYR A 56 0.57 -1.06 16.59
CA TYR A 56 1.99 -0.89 16.28
C TYR A 56 2.30 0.42 15.53
N ILE A 57 1.30 1.00 14.84
CA ILE A 57 1.43 2.27 14.13
C ILE A 57 1.30 3.44 15.11
N THR A 58 0.31 3.36 16.02
CA THR A 58 -0.02 4.42 16.99
C THR A 58 -0.02 3.93 18.45
N PRO A 59 1.10 3.37 18.95
CA PRO A 59 1.17 2.79 20.28
C PRO A 59 0.85 3.77 21.42
N SER A 60 1.06 5.08 21.22
CA SER A 60 0.75 6.09 22.23
C SER A 60 -0.75 6.15 22.56
N LEU A 61 -1.61 5.96 21.55
CA LEU A 61 -3.05 6.03 21.69
C LEU A 61 -3.58 4.89 22.57
N PHE A 62 -3.05 3.69 22.36
CA PHE A 62 -3.36 2.50 23.18
C PHE A 62 -2.78 2.62 24.59
N ASN A 63 -1.52 3.04 24.74
CA ASN A 63 -0.90 3.26 26.05
C ASN A 63 -1.68 4.26 26.91
N ALA A 64 -2.23 5.31 26.30
CA ALA A 64 -3.01 6.32 27.00
C ALA A 64 -4.35 5.80 27.55
N THR A 65 -4.78 4.58 27.20
CA THR A 65 -6.00 3.97 27.75
C THR A 65 -5.82 3.41 29.16
N LEU A 66 -4.57 3.25 29.61
CA LEU A 66 -4.28 2.71 30.94
C LEU A 66 -4.62 3.71 32.04
N SER A 67 -5.38 3.24 33.03
CA SER A 67 -5.70 3.95 34.25
C SER A 67 -4.74 3.62 35.39
N SER A 68 -4.82 4.36 36.50
CA SER A 68 -3.98 4.11 37.68
C SER A 68 -4.17 2.67 38.19
N GLY A 69 -3.10 1.87 38.17
CA GLY A 69 -3.11 0.48 38.61
C GLY A 69 -3.28 -0.55 37.49
N GLU A 70 -3.60 -0.12 36.27
CA GLU A 70 -3.62 -0.98 35.09
C GLU A 70 -2.20 -1.17 34.51
N THR A 71 -2.01 -2.27 33.80
CA THR A 71 -0.73 -2.66 33.19
C THR A 71 -0.92 -3.00 31.72
N TRP A 72 0.15 -3.42 31.04
CA TRP A 72 0.11 -3.77 29.61
C TRP A 72 -0.90 -4.88 29.27
N THR A 73 -1.30 -5.71 30.23
CA THR A 73 -2.33 -6.75 30.03
C THR A 73 -3.74 -6.19 29.90
N ASP A 74 -3.95 -4.94 30.34
CA ASP A 74 -5.25 -4.25 30.34
C ASP A 74 -5.41 -3.33 29.11
N LEU A 75 -4.42 -3.34 28.20
CA LEU A 75 -4.50 -2.62 26.94
C LEU A 75 -5.57 -3.25 26.03
N PRO A 76 -6.43 -2.44 25.39
CA PRO A 76 -7.31 -2.93 24.35
C PRO A 76 -6.46 -3.42 23.17
N VAL A 77 -6.88 -4.49 22.52
CA VAL A 77 -6.03 -5.19 21.54
C VAL A 77 -6.29 -4.79 20.09
N ASP A 78 -7.32 -3.98 19.86
CA ASP A 78 -7.81 -3.50 18.56
C ASP A 78 -8.74 -2.28 18.80
N GLU A 79 -9.30 -1.71 17.72
CA GLU A 79 -10.21 -0.55 17.80
C GLU A 79 -11.56 -0.88 18.47
N TYR A 80 -12.08 -2.11 18.30
CA TYR A 80 -13.32 -2.56 18.93
C TYR A 80 -13.21 -2.46 20.45
N HIS A 81 -12.19 -3.11 21.02
CA HIS A 81 -11.96 -3.12 22.46
C HIS A 81 -11.46 -1.77 22.96
N PHE A 82 -10.82 -0.96 22.12
CA PHE A 82 -10.47 0.42 22.46
C PHE A 82 -11.72 1.25 22.73
N CYS A 83 -12.71 1.17 21.83
CA CYS A 83 -13.97 1.87 21.99
C CYS A 83 -14.80 1.29 23.15
N GLU A 84 -14.80 -0.03 23.33
CA GLU A 84 -15.49 -0.69 24.44
C GLU A 84 -14.93 -0.25 25.80
N LYS A 85 -13.61 -0.29 25.98
CA LYS A 85 -12.94 0.07 27.23
C LYS A 85 -13.18 1.52 27.62
N LEU A 86 -13.08 2.45 26.67
CA LEU A 86 -13.22 3.89 26.94
C LEU A 86 -14.68 4.33 27.05
N GLY A 87 -15.60 3.59 26.42
CA GLY A 87 -16.97 4.00 26.21
C GLY A 87 -17.11 5.12 25.17
N ALA A 88 -18.32 5.25 24.60
CA ALA A 88 -18.58 6.07 23.42
C ALA A 88 -18.03 7.50 23.50
N LYS A 89 -18.25 8.21 24.62
CA LYS A 89 -17.89 9.63 24.74
C LYS A 89 -16.37 9.86 24.75
N GLU A 90 -15.62 9.06 25.50
CA GLU A 90 -14.17 9.23 25.59
C GLU A 90 -13.48 8.68 24.34
N ALA A 91 -13.98 7.55 23.80
CA ALA A 91 -13.53 7.04 22.51
C ALA A 91 -13.71 8.09 21.40
N GLU A 92 -14.88 8.73 21.32
CA GLU A 92 -15.18 9.75 20.31
C GLU A 92 -14.25 10.94 20.42
N LYS A 93 -14.01 11.43 21.63
CA LYS A 93 -13.05 12.51 21.86
C LYS A 93 -11.66 12.13 21.35
N ARG A 94 -11.13 10.97 21.75
CA ARG A 94 -9.77 10.55 21.40
C ARG A 94 -9.61 10.24 19.93
N LEU A 95 -10.60 9.60 19.32
CA LEU A 95 -10.60 9.31 17.89
C LEU A 95 -10.71 10.58 17.06
N THR A 96 -11.51 11.56 17.49
CA THR A 96 -11.56 12.87 16.83
C THR A 96 -10.21 13.58 16.92
N ASP A 97 -9.61 13.66 18.12
CA ASP A 97 -8.28 14.25 18.33
C ASP A 97 -7.21 13.55 17.45
N HIS A 98 -7.29 12.22 17.32
CA HIS A 98 -6.42 11.41 16.45
C HIS A 98 -6.65 11.71 14.96
N TRP A 99 -7.91 11.70 14.50
CA TRP A 99 -8.23 11.93 13.10
C TRP A 99 -7.81 13.33 12.63
N GLU A 100 -7.93 14.35 13.49
CA GLU A 100 -7.52 15.73 13.20
C GLU A 100 -6.00 15.94 13.16
N SER A 101 -5.25 15.17 13.94
CA SER A 101 -3.81 15.42 14.15
C SER A 101 -2.89 14.41 13.46
N MET A 102 -3.35 13.17 13.24
CA MET A 102 -2.54 12.11 12.68
C MET A 102 -2.18 12.39 11.21
N TYR A 103 -3.09 12.89 10.37
CA TYR A 103 -2.79 13.31 9.00
C TYR A 103 -3.39 14.68 8.68
N ASN A 104 -2.66 15.48 7.91
CA ASN A 104 -3.15 16.75 7.38
C ASN A 104 -2.67 16.97 5.94
N GLU A 105 -3.10 18.06 5.30
CA GLU A 105 -2.74 18.38 3.90
C GLU A 105 -1.21 18.44 3.65
N THR A 106 -0.42 18.82 4.66
CA THR A 106 1.05 18.86 4.52
C THR A 106 1.63 17.47 4.32
N ASP A 107 1.04 16.43 4.92
CA ASP A 107 1.46 15.04 4.66
C ASP A 107 1.24 14.68 3.19
N PHE A 108 0.09 15.04 2.60
CA PHE A 108 -0.24 14.75 1.19
C PHE A 108 0.69 15.50 0.23
N LYS A 109 1.03 16.75 0.56
CA LYS A 109 2.07 17.48 -0.17
C LYS A 109 3.42 16.76 -0.12
N GLN A 110 3.84 16.32 1.07
CA GLN A 110 5.10 15.58 1.24
C GLN A 110 5.12 14.23 0.51
N ILE A 111 3.97 13.53 0.45
CA ILE A 111 3.80 12.30 -0.33
C ILE A 111 4.11 12.58 -1.81
N LYS A 112 3.51 13.63 -2.38
CA LYS A 112 3.79 14.04 -3.77
C LYS A 112 5.25 14.44 -3.98
N GLU A 113 5.82 15.23 -3.08
CA GLU A 113 7.23 15.67 -3.13
C GLU A 113 8.21 14.49 -3.03
N ALA A 114 7.85 13.40 -2.36
CA ALA A 114 8.63 12.17 -2.29
C ALA A 114 8.59 11.32 -3.58
N GLY A 115 7.89 11.79 -4.62
CA GLY A 115 7.79 11.15 -5.93
C GLY A 115 6.65 10.12 -6.05
N LEU A 116 5.76 10.05 -5.06
CA LEU A 116 4.59 9.18 -5.09
C LEU A 116 3.44 9.85 -5.87
N ASN A 117 2.55 9.02 -6.42
CA ASN A 117 1.43 9.49 -7.26
C ASN A 117 0.05 9.09 -6.73
N MET A 118 -0.02 8.33 -5.64
CA MET A 118 -1.29 7.92 -5.06
C MET A 118 -1.20 7.58 -3.57
N VAL A 119 -2.37 7.45 -2.96
CA VAL A 119 -2.57 6.93 -1.61
C VAL A 119 -3.64 5.83 -1.59
N ARG A 120 -3.43 4.82 -0.73
CA ARG A 120 -4.46 3.85 -0.32
C ARG A 120 -4.98 4.26 1.05
N ILE A 121 -6.28 4.36 1.23
CA ILE A 121 -6.89 4.83 2.48
C ILE A 121 -7.77 3.72 3.06
N PRO A 122 -7.25 2.97 4.04
CA PRO A 122 -8.03 2.02 4.83
C PRO A 122 -9.17 2.71 5.57
N ILE A 123 -10.38 2.14 5.54
CA ILE A 123 -11.53 2.60 6.32
C ILE A 123 -12.38 1.41 6.79
N GLY A 124 -12.81 1.43 8.06
CA GLY A 124 -13.66 0.38 8.63
C GLY A 124 -15.14 0.58 8.32
N TYR A 125 -15.90 -0.52 8.23
CA TYR A 125 -17.34 -0.48 7.93
C TYR A 125 -18.15 0.43 8.88
N TRP A 126 -17.71 0.51 10.14
CA TRP A 126 -18.34 1.32 11.20
C TRP A 126 -18.31 2.83 10.94
N SER A 127 -17.50 3.28 9.97
CA SER A 127 -17.49 4.67 9.49
C SER A 127 -18.70 5.02 8.62
N PHE A 128 -19.34 4.02 8.01
CA PHE A 128 -20.53 4.20 7.18
C PHE A 128 -21.78 3.77 7.94
N GLU A 129 -21.76 2.53 8.45
CA GLU A 129 -22.89 1.98 9.19
C GLU A 129 -22.42 0.94 10.19
N LYS A 130 -22.79 1.09 11.45
CA LYS A 130 -22.49 0.12 12.51
C LYS A 130 -23.54 -0.98 12.59
N LEU A 131 -23.17 -2.15 13.11
CA LEU A 131 -24.14 -3.12 13.58
C LEU A 131 -24.72 -2.70 14.94
N GLU A 132 -25.90 -3.21 15.26
CA GLU A 132 -26.46 -3.06 16.59
C GLU A 132 -25.52 -3.69 17.64
N GLY A 133 -25.18 -2.92 18.67
CA GLY A 133 -24.27 -3.35 19.73
C GLY A 133 -22.79 -3.07 19.47
N ASP A 134 -22.40 -2.56 18.30
CA ASP A 134 -21.01 -2.19 18.05
C ASP A 134 -20.54 -1.04 18.97
N PRO A 135 -19.37 -1.19 19.63
CA PRO A 135 -18.80 -0.14 20.48
C PRO A 135 -18.16 0.98 19.68
N TYR A 136 -17.87 0.77 18.38
CA TYR A 136 -17.18 1.72 17.52
C TYR A 136 -17.81 3.12 17.51
N VAL A 137 -16.97 4.11 17.22
CA VAL A 137 -17.40 5.49 16.95
C VAL A 137 -17.42 5.75 15.45
N SER A 138 -18.48 6.39 14.96
CA SER A 138 -18.59 6.84 13.57
C SER A 138 -18.09 8.29 13.44
N GLY A 139 -17.54 8.67 12.29
CA GLY A 139 -17.03 10.03 12.03
C GLY A 139 -15.80 10.06 11.13
N ALA A 140 -15.03 8.97 11.06
CA ALA A 140 -13.88 8.83 10.18
C ALA A 140 -14.18 9.08 8.68
N GLN A 141 -15.43 8.91 8.23
CA GLN A 141 -15.83 9.21 6.86
C GLN A 141 -15.60 10.68 6.46
N ASP A 142 -15.77 11.64 7.39
CA ASP A 142 -15.52 13.06 7.11
C ASP A 142 -14.03 13.34 6.86
N TYR A 143 -13.16 12.54 7.46
CA TYR A 143 -11.71 12.64 7.28
C TYR A 143 -11.25 11.95 6.00
N LEU A 144 -11.93 10.88 5.57
CA LEU A 144 -11.77 10.33 4.22
C LEU A 144 -12.10 11.39 3.16
N ASP A 145 -13.19 12.16 3.34
CA ASP A 145 -13.52 13.25 2.41
C ASP A 145 -12.42 14.32 2.34
N LYS A 146 -11.90 14.75 3.50
CA LYS A 146 -10.75 15.68 3.57
C LYS A 146 -9.51 15.12 2.88
N ALA A 147 -9.22 13.83 3.05
CA ALA A 147 -8.08 13.18 2.41
C ALA A 147 -8.20 13.16 0.89
N ILE A 148 -9.41 12.93 0.36
CA ILE A 148 -9.70 13.03 -1.07
C ILE A 148 -9.48 14.46 -1.57
N GLU A 149 -9.94 15.47 -0.82
CA GLU A 149 -9.70 16.89 -1.13
C GLU A 149 -8.20 17.24 -1.16
N TRP A 150 -7.44 16.84 -0.14
CA TRP A 150 -5.99 17.04 -0.09
C TRP A 150 -5.27 16.29 -1.20
N SER A 151 -5.72 15.08 -1.54
CA SER A 151 -5.17 14.31 -2.66
C SER A 151 -5.43 15.01 -4.00
N HIS A 152 -6.64 15.52 -4.20
CA HIS A 152 -6.99 16.30 -5.38
C HIS A 152 -6.12 17.55 -5.52
N ALA A 153 -5.95 18.31 -4.44
CA ALA A 153 -5.13 19.53 -4.42
C ALA A 153 -3.65 19.28 -4.72
N ASN A 154 -3.14 18.06 -4.43
CA ASN A 154 -1.74 17.68 -4.61
C ASN A 154 -1.50 16.73 -5.81
N ASP A 155 -2.50 16.54 -6.68
CA ASP A 155 -2.45 15.60 -7.81
C ASP A 155 -1.99 14.18 -7.40
N LEU A 156 -2.63 13.67 -6.35
CA LEU A 156 -2.54 12.29 -5.89
C LEU A 156 -3.82 11.55 -6.24
N LYS A 157 -3.69 10.29 -6.66
CA LYS A 157 -4.81 9.37 -6.82
C LYS A 157 -5.18 8.72 -5.49
N VAL A 158 -6.41 8.27 -5.37
CA VAL A 158 -6.96 7.65 -4.15
C VAL A 158 -7.59 6.31 -4.49
N MET A 159 -7.12 5.29 -3.77
CA MET A 159 -7.80 4.00 -3.62
C MET A 159 -8.45 3.98 -2.24
N ILE A 160 -9.77 3.83 -2.18
CA ILE A 160 -10.51 3.69 -0.93
C ILE A 160 -10.62 2.20 -0.61
N ASP A 161 -10.21 1.78 0.57
CA ASP A 161 -10.12 0.37 0.92
C ASP A 161 -11.05 0.05 2.10
N LEU A 162 -12.03 -0.82 1.88
CA LEU A 162 -12.86 -1.36 2.97
C LEU A 162 -12.04 -2.36 3.79
N HIS A 163 -11.41 -1.83 4.83
CA HIS A 163 -10.33 -2.52 5.54
C HIS A 163 -10.81 -3.47 6.64
N GLY A 164 -12.04 -3.26 7.13
CA GLY A 164 -12.66 -4.07 8.16
C GLY A 164 -14.11 -4.38 7.83
N ALA A 165 -14.47 -5.66 7.88
CA ALA A 165 -15.85 -6.13 7.74
C ALA A 165 -16.41 -6.62 9.09
N PRO A 166 -17.74 -6.70 9.25
CA PRO A 166 -18.35 -7.11 10.50
C PRO A 166 -17.91 -8.50 10.94
N ASN A 167 -17.63 -8.62 12.24
CA ASN A 167 -17.13 -9.85 12.86
C ASN A 167 -15.82 -10.38 12.22
N THR A 168 -15.02 -9.47 11.66
CA THR A 168 -13.69 -9.67 11.06
C THR A 168 -13.58 -10.71 9.95
N GLN A 169 -13.02 -10.28 8.81
CA GLN A 169 -12.71 -11.14 7.68
C GLN A 169 -11.41 -11.93 7.83
N ASN A 170 -10.56 -11.58 8.82
CA ASN A 170 -9.22 -12.15 8.94
C ASN A 170 -8.79 -12.52 10.38
N GLY A 171 -9.46 -11.98 11.39
CA GLY A 171 -9.09 -12.16 12.79
C GLY A 171 -7.94 -11.27 13.26
N PHE A 172 -7.44 -10.37 12.41
CA PHE A 172 -6.34 -9.44 12.72
C PHE A 172 -6.87 -8.17 13.38
N ASP A 173 -6.02 -7.49 14.16
CA ASP A 173 -6.37 -6.21 14.78
C ASP A 173 -6.63 -5.11 13.74
N ASN A 174 -5.94 -5.14 12.59
CA ASN A 174 -6.15 -4.24 11.46
C ASN A 174 -7.57 -4.27 10.88
N SER A 175 -8.36 -5.33 11.11
CA SER A 175 -9.77 -5.37 10.69
C SER A 175 -10.72 -4.63 11.64
N GLY A 176 -10.19 -4.10 12.75
CA GLY A 176 -10.93 -3.47 13.84
C GLY A 176 -11.30 -4.42 14.99
N LEU A 177 -11.37 -5.74 14.72
CA LEU A 177 -11.70 -6.76 15.71
C LEU A 177 -10.76 -7.97 15.59
N ARG A 178 -9.87 -8.12 16.57
CA ARG A 178 -8.94 -9.24 16.64
C ARG A 178 -9.64 -10.50 17.16
N ASN A 179 -9.61 -11.55 16.35
CA ASN A 179 -10.07 -12.89 16.72
C ASN A 179 -9.17 -13.95 16.06
N LEU A 180 -7.93 -14.03 16.54
CA LEU A 180 -6.84 -14.78 15.91
C LEU A 180 -7.24 -16.24 15.64
N GLY A 181 -7.13 -16.66 14.38
CA GLY A 181 -7.45 -18.02 13.93
C GLY A 181 -8.95 -18.30 13.72
N TYR A 182 -9.84 -17.35 14.03
CA TYR A 182 -11.28 -17.51 13.93
C TYR A 182 -11.96 -16.32 13.21
N PRO A 183 -11.62 -16.05 11.93
CA PRO A 183 -12.33 -15.05 11.14
C PRO A 183 -13.82 -15.37 11.10
N GLY A 184 -14.66 -14.38 11.36
CA GLY A 184 -16.07 -14.58 11.65
C GLY A 184 -17.04 -13.93 10.67
N TRP A 185 -16.54 -13.18 9.68
CA TRP A 185 -17.32 -12.44 8.71
C TRP A 185 -18.35 -13.31 7.96
N GLN A 186 -17.99 -14.52 7.54
CA GLN A 186 -18.88 -15.40 6.79
C GLN A 186 -19.77 -16.32 7.65
N ASN A 187 -19.73 -16.17 8.98
CA ASN A 187 -20.50 -17.02 9.90
C ASN A 187 -22.00 -16.71 9.88
N LYS A 188 -22.38 -15.48 9.49
CA LYS A 188 -23.78 -15.07 9.33
C LYS A 188 -23.95 -14.34 8.01
N THR A 189 -25.05 -14.63 7.31
CA THR A 189 -25.46 -13.89 6.11
C THR A 189 -25.64 -12.39 6.41
N GLU A 190 -26.08 -12.06 7.63
CA GLU A 190 -26.21 -10.67 8.10
C GLU A 190 -24.91 -9.86 7.97
N TYR A 191 -23.76 -10.43 8.35
CA TYR A 191 -22.48 -9.73 8.30
C TYR A 191 -22.02 -9.46 6.86
N VAL A 192 -22.20 -10.44 5.97
CA VAL A 192 -21.90 -10.28 4.54
C VAL A 192 -22.87 -9.28 3.89
N ASN A 193 -24.16 -9.36 4.21
CA ASN A 193 -25.17 -8.41 3.74
C ASN A 193 -24.90 -6.98 4.19
N HIS A 194 -24.46 -6.80 5.44
CA HIS A 194 -24.05 -5.50 5.96
C HIS A 194 -22.82 -4.96 5.21
N THR A 195 -21.89 -5.84 4.84
CA THR A 195 -20.72 -5.48 4.03
C THR A 195 -21.14 -4.99 2.64
N TYR A 196 -22.06 -5.69 1.96
CA TYR A 196 -22.63 -5.20 0.69
C TYR A 196 -23.29 -3.84 0.87
N LYS A 197 -24.09 -3.67 1.92
CA LYS A 197 -24.78 -2.40 2.20
C LYS A 197 -23.79 -1.24 2.35
N VAL A 198 -22.68 -1.46 3.07
CA VAL A 198 -21.62 -0.47 3.23
C VAL A 198 -20.92 -0.18 1.89
N LEU A 199 -20.60 -1.20 1.08
CA LEU A 199 -20.04 -1.01 -0.25
C LEU A 199 -20.98 -0.23 -1.17
N GLN A 200 -22.28 -0.53 -1.17
CA GLN A 200 -23.29 0.22 -1.90
C GLN A 200 -23.33 1.69 -1.48
N GLN A 201 -23.19 1.99 -0.18
CA GLN A 201 -23.06 3.38 0.31
C GLN A 201 -21.78 4.05 -0.19
N MET A 202 -20.65 3.34 -0.21
CA MET A 202 -19.39 3.84 -0.77
C MET A 202 -19.52 4.13 -2.28
N PHE A 203 -20.08 3.19 -3.05
CA PHE A 203 -20.34 3.38 -4.49
C PHE A 203 -21.28 4.55 -4.75
N GLN A 204 -22.33 4.70 -3.94
CA GLN A 204 -23.25 5.82 -4.05
C GLN A 204 -22.55 7.15 -3.77
N LYS A 205 -21.84 7.26 -2.65
CA LYS A 205 -21.19 8.52 -2.23
C LYS A 205 -20.07 8.94 -3.18
N TYR A 206 -19.16 8.02 -3.50
CA TYR A 206 -17.92 8.34 -4.25
C TYR A 206 -18.05 8.10 -5.76
N GLY A 207 -19.08 7.39 -6.21
CA GLY A 207 -19.28 7.03 -7.61
C GLY A 207 -20.45 7.73 -8.29
N THR A 208 -21.24 8.55 -7.59
CA THR A 208 -22.40 9.25 -8.17
C THR A 208 -22.42 10.76 -7.88
N GLY A 209 -23.32 11.47 -8.57
CA GLY A 209 -23.62 12.87 -8.29
C GLY A 209 -22.45 13.84 -8.47
N LYS A 210 -22.51 14.97 -7.76
CA LYS A 210 -21.51 16.03 -7.87
C LYS A 210 -20.15 15.62 -7.33
N TYR A 211 -20.11 14.90 -6.21
CA TYR A 211 -18.86 14.45 -5.59
C TYR A 211 -18.03 13.59 -6.56
N ALA A 212 -18.65 12.59 -7.18
CA ALA A 212 -17.99 11.79 -8.20
C ALA A 212 -17.51 12.62 -9.40
N SER A 213 -18.28 13.63 -9.84
CA SER A 213 -17.89 14.49 -10.95
C SER A 213 -16.64 15.33 -10.62
N ASP A 214 -16.61 15.91 -9.42
CA ASP A 214 -15.51 16.76 -8.95
C ASP A 214 -14.22 15.95 -8.75
N TYR A 215 -14.33 14.71 -8.26
CA TYR A 215 -13.19 13.86 -7.90
C TYR A 215 -12.94 12.67 -8.84
N LYS A 216 -13.57 12.61 -10.02
CA LYS A 216 -13.44 11.48 -10.98
C LYS A 216 -12.01 11.17 -11.42
N ASN A 217 -11.11 12.16 -11.36
CA ASN A 217 -9.70 12.00 -11.72
C ASN A 217 -8.80 11.80 -10.50
N THR A 218 -9.37 11.79 -9.30
CA THR A 218 -8.68 11.61 -8.02
C THR A 218 -8.98 10.22 -7.47
N ILE A 219 -10.25 9.86 -7.34
CA ILE A 219 -10.64 8.51 -6.87
C ILE A 219 -10.51 7.54 -8.05
N ILE A 220 -9.51 6.66 -7.99
CA ILE A 220 -9.27 5.69 -9.07
C ILE A 220 -10.03 4.39 -8.84
N GLY A 221 -10.39 4.08 -7.60
CA GLY A 221 -11.15 2.88 -7.30
C GLY A 221 -11.42 2.60 -5.84
N ILE A 222 -12.16 1.52 -5.63
CA ILE A 222 -12.53 0.98 -4.32
C ILE A 222 -12.07 -0.47 -4.25
N GLU A 223 -11.36 -0.80 -3.17
CA GLU A 223 -11.12 -2.19 -2.77
C GLU A 223 -12.26 -2.67 -1.90
N VAL A 224 -12.86 -3.78 -2.33
CA VAL A 224 -14.14 -4.24 -1.76
C VAL A 224 -13.97 -4.90 -0.40
N LEU A 225 -12.79 -5.47 -0.13
CA LEU A 225 -12.48 -6.08 1.17
C LEU A 225 -10.97 -6.37 1.28
N ASN A 226 -10.34 -5.83 2.31
CA ASN A 226 -8.95 -6.13 2.66
C ASN A 226 -8.79 -7.55 3.22
N GLU A 227 -7.79 -8.29 2.74
CA GLU A 227 -7.22 -9.49 3.37
C GLU A 227 -8.20 -10.56 3.93
N PRO A 228 -9.27 -11.00 3.24
CA PRO A 228 -10.08 -12.12 3.74
C PRO A 228 -9.24 -13.40 3.93
N LEU A 229 -9.07 -13.84 5.18
CA LEU A 229 -8.22 -14.98 5.54
C LEU A 229 -9.04 -16.27 5.62
N ASN A 230 -8.61 -17.30 4.90
CA ASN A 230 -9.25 -18.62 4.86
C ASN A 230 -10.79 -18.59 4.70
N PRO A 231 -11.34 -17.77 3.79
CA PRO A 231 -12.79 -17.70 3.62
C PRO A 231 -13.32 -18.98 2.94
N ASN A 232 -14.62 -19.19 3.03
CA ASN A 232 -15.31 -20.04 2.08
C ASN A 232 -15.20 -19.38 0.68
N MET A 233 -14.43 -20.03 -0.20
CA MET A 233 -14.07 -19.46 -1.51
C MET A 233 -15.25 -19.30 -2.47
N ASP A 234 -16.29 -20.12 -2.37
CA ASP A 234 -17.49 -19.97 -3.21
C ASP A 234 -18.28 -18.73 -2.77
N LYS A 235 -18.43 -18.53 -1.46
CA LYS A 235 -19.05 -17.31 -0.90
C LYS A 235 -18.23 -16.05 -1.19
N LEU A 236 -16.89 -16.13 -1.16
CA LEU A 236 -16.05 -14.98 -1.50
C LEU A 236 -16.16 -14.62 -2.99
N LYS A 237 -16.18 -15.63 -3.89
CA LYS A 237 -16.39 -15.40 -5.33
C LYS A 237 -17.77 -14.82 -5.62
N GLU A 238 -18.79 -15.28 -4.90
CA GLU A 238 -20.13 -14.68 -4.96
C GLU A 238 -20.08 -13.22 -4.53
N PHE A 239 -19.43 -12.94 -3.40
CA PHE A 239 -19.20 -11.58 -2.91
C PHE A 239 -18.50 -10.66 -3.91
N TYR A 240 -17.47 -11.14 -4.59
CA TYR A 240 -16.79 -10.37 -5.64
C TYR A 240 -17.67 -10.14 -6.87
N ILE A 241 -18.49 -11.12 -7.30
CA ILE A 241 -19.43 -10.93 -8.41
C ILE A 241 -20.50 -9.89 -8.05
N GLU A 242 -21.14 -10.02 -6.89
CA GLU A 242 -22.23 -9.13 -6.51
C GLU A 242 -21.71 -7.71 -6.23
N SER A 243 -20.60 -7.57 -5.50
CA SER A 243 -19.98 -6.24 -5.26
C SER A 243 -19.54 -5.57 -6.56
N TYR A 244 -19.07 -6.34 -7.54
CA TYR A 244 -18.75 -5.82 -8.86
C TYR A 244 -19.97 -5.32 -9.60
N ASN A 245 -21.04 -6.12 -9.63
CA ASN A 245 -22.28 -5.76 -10.30
C ASN A 245 -22.91 -4.52 -9.66
N ASP A 246 -22.97 -4.46 -8.32
CA ASP A 246 -23.41 -3.28 -7.58
C ASP A 246 -22.59 -2.04 -7.93
N GLY A 247 -21.25 -2.15 -7.93
CA GLY A 247 -20.38 -1.04 -8.30
C GLY A 247 -20.61 -0.57 -9.74
N ARG A 248 -20.84 -1.50 -10.69
CA ARG A 248 -21.12 -1.14 -12.09
C ARG A 248 -22.53 -0.59 -12.31
N GLU A 249 -23.51 -1.00 -11.51
CA GLU A 249 -24.88 -0.50 -11.58
C GLU A 249 -25.04 0.88 -10.94
N ILE A 250 -24.42 1.08 -9.76
CA ILE A 250 -24.59 2.29 -8.96
C ILE A 250 -23.72 3.44 -9.51
N GLN A 251 -22.45 3.17 -9.84
CA GLN A 251 -21.50 4.23 -10.17
C GLN A 251 -21.73 4.78 -11.60
N VAL A 252 -21.68 6.11 -11.74
CA VAL A 252 -21.71 6.78 -13.07
C VAL A 252 -20.31 7.01 -13.64
N ILE A 253 -19.28 6.69 -12.85
CA ILE A 253 -17.86 6.74 -13.24
C ILE A 253 -17.29 5.33 -13.31
N ASN A 254 -16.37 5.10 -14.24
CA ASN A 254 -15.75 3.79 -14.44
C ASN A 254 -14.54 3.61 -13.51
N ASN A 255 -14.78 3.61 -12.21
CA ASN A 255 -13.74 3.36 -11.21
C ASN A 255 -13.29 1.90 -11.25
N THR A 256 -11.99 1.69 -10.99
CA THR A 256 -11.44 0.36 -10.80
C THR A 256 -12.04 -0.26 -9.55
N ILE A 257 -12.39 -1.54 -9.63
CA ILE A 257 -12.78 -2.34 -8.47
C ILE A 257 -11.60 -3.27 -8.17
N PHE A 258 -11.09 -3.19 -6.94
CA PHE A 258 -9.96 -4.01 -6.50
C PHE A 258 -10.45 -5.21 -5.70
N PHE A 259 -9.84 -6.36 -5.96
CA PHE A 259 -10.05 -7.59 -5.20
C PHE A 259 -8.73 -8.02 -4.58
N GLN A 260 -8.69 -8.12 -3.25
CA GLN A 260 -7.55 -8.72 -2.58
C GLN A 260 -7.49 -10.23 -2.87
N GLU A 261 -6.27 -10.77 -2.96
CA GLU A 261 -6.01 -12.13 -3.44
C GLU A 261 -6.45 -13.25 -2.48
N ALA A 262 -6.92 -12.92 -1.28
CA ALA A 262 -7.34 -13.82 -0.20
C ALA A 262 -6.26 -14.83 0.21
N PHE A 263 -5.00 -14.40 0.19
CA PHE A 263 -3.80 -15.22 0.43
C PHE A 263 -3.71 -16.46 -0.47
N GLN A 264 -4.38 -16.44 -1.63
CA GLN A 264 -4.30 -17.52 -2.59
C GLN A 264 -3.00 -17.45 -3.39
N PRO A 265 -2.54 -18.59 -3.95
CA PRO A 265 -1.37 -18.58 -4.83
C PRO A 265 -1.58 -17.65 -6.04
N ILE A 266 -0.49 -17.02 -6.49
CA ILE A 266 -0.46 -16.20 -7.70
C ILE A 266 -1.07 -16.98 -8.88
N GLY A 267 -1.96 -16.33 -9.64
CA GLY A 267 -2.71 -16.87 -10.76
C GLY A 267 -4.01 -17.57 -10.38
N TYR A 268 -4.34 -17.70 -9.09
CA TYR A 268 -5.58 -18.36 -8.63
C TYR A 268 -6.84 -17.72 -9.24
N TRP A 269 -6.86 -16.39 -9.34
CA TRP A 269 -8.03 -15.62 -9.76
C TRP A 269 -8.22 -15.53 -11.28
N ASP A 270 -7.23 -15.89 -12.09
CA ASP A 270 -7.27 -15.75 -13.55
C ASP A 270 -8.49 -16.45 -14.18
N SER A 271 -8.74 -17.70 -13.79
CA SER A 271 -9.86 -18.49 -14.33
C SER A 271 -11.22 -17.95 -13.88
N PHE A 272 -11.30 -17.41 -12.67
CA PHE A 272 -12.53 -16.80 -12.15
C PHE A 272 -12.85 -15.50 -12.90
N LEU A 273 -11.86 -14.63 -13.06
CA LEU A 273 -12.03 -13.36 -13.77
C LEU A 273 -12.27 -13.56 -15.28
N GLU A 274 -11.64 -14.55 -15.91
CA GLU A 274 -11.84 -14.90 -17.32
C GLU A 274 -13.26 -15.43 -17.58
N LYS A 275 -13.78 -16.27 -16.67
CA LYS A 275 -15.13 -16.84 -16.82
C LYS A 275 -16.24 -15.87 -16.42
N GLY A 276 -16.02 -15.09 -15.37
CA GLY A 276 -17.02 -14.17 -14.85
C GLY A 276 -18.30 -14.86 -14.36
N GLU A 277 -18.24 -16.13 -13.94
CA GLU A 277 -19.42 -16.83 -13.43
C GLU A 277 -19.10 -17.91 -12.40
N ILE A 278 -20.04 -18.15 -11.48
CA ILE A 278 -20.04 -19.26 -10.52
C ILE A 278 -21.43 -19.89 -10.42
N LYS A 279 -21.50 -21.11 -9.89
CA LYS A 279 -22.75 -21.78 -9.53
C LYS A 279 -22.91 -21.78 -8.03
N VAL A 280 -23.98 -21.17 -7.53
CA VAL A 280 -24.32 -21.11 -6.10
C VAL A 280 -25.49 -22.04 -5.87
N THR A 281 -25.40 -22.91 -4.86
CA THR A 281 -26.49 -23.81 -4.48
C THR A 281 -26.97 -23.47 -3.08
N GLU A 282 -28.25 -23.10 -3.00
CA GLU A 282 -28.92 -22.79 -1.74
C GLU A 282 -29.94 -23.87 -1.42
N THR A 283 -30.04 -24.26 -0.14
CA THR A 283 -31.08 -25.18 0.31
C THR A 283 -32.20 -24.40 0.98
N SER A 284 -33.40 -24.42 0.41
CA SER A 284 -34.60 -23.83 0.98
C SER A 284 -35.69 -24.88 1.10
N ASN A 285 -36.30 -25.01 2.28
CA ASN A 285 -37.32 -26.02 2.58
C ASN A 285 -36.92 -27.46 2.19
N GLY A 286 -35.64 -27.82 2.37
CA GLY A 286 -35.10 -29.14 2.02
C GLY A 286 -34.88 -29.37 0.52
N THR A 287 -35.08 -28.36 -0.34
CA THR A 287 -34.85 -28.42 -1.78
C THR A 287 -33.62 -27.59 -2.15
N ASN A 288 -32.75 -28.16 -2.99
CA ASN A 288 -31.58 -27.45 -3.50
C ASN A 288 -31.94 -26.64 -4.74
N HIS A 289 -31.64 -25.35 -4.71
CA HIS A 289 -31.77 -24.42 -5.82
C HIS A 289 -30.38 -23.96 -6.24
N THR A 290 -29.95 -24.38 -7.43
CA THR A 290 -28.69 -23.92 -8.02
C THR A 290 -28.96 -22.74 -8.95
N THR A 291 -28.34 -21.61 -8.67
CA THR A 291 -28.34 -20.43 -9.53
C THR A 291 -26.94 -20.19 -10.10
N THR A 292 -26.86 -19.56 -11.27
CA THR A 292 -25.58 -19.11 -11.83
C THR A 292 -25.48 -17.61 -11.62
N LYS A 293 -24.47 -17.18 -10.87
CA LYS A 293 -24.14 -15.76 -10.69
C LYS A 293 -23.09 -15.37 -11.73
N LYS A 294 -23.22 -14.17 -12.32
CA LYS A 294 -22.35 -13.72 -13.41
C LYS A 294 -21.93 -12.26 -13.26
N ALA A 295 -20.75 -11.95 -13.77
CA ALA A 295 -20.20 -10.61 -13.92
C ALA A 295 -19.39 -10.53 -15.23
N ASP A 296 -19.56 -9.46 -16.01
CA ASP A 296 -18.68 -9.15 -17.14
C ASP A 296 -17.52 -8.29 -16.64
N PHE A 297 -16.51 -8.95 -16.04
CA PHE A 297 -15.41 -8.27 -15.37
C PHE A 297 -14.59 -7.38 -16.33
N LYS A 298 -14.59 -6.08 -16.05
CA LYS A 298 -13.83 -5.04 -16.72
C LYS A 298 -13.30 -4.07 -15.68
N ASN A 299 -12.11 -3.53 -15.92
CA ASN A 299 -11.47 -2.59 -15.00
C ASN A 299 -11.41 -3.13 -13.56
N ILE A 300 -10.94 -4.38 -13.44
CA ILE A 300 -10.59 -5.05 -12.19
C ILE A 300 -9.07 -5.08 -12.07
N ILE A 301 -8.57 -4.93 -10.84
CA ILE A 301 -7.18 -5.18 -10.50
C ILE A 301 -7.17 -6.12 -9.29
N ILE A 302 -6.31 -7.15 -9.33
CA ILE A 302 -5.99 -7.95 -8.15
C ILE A 302 -4.99 -7.17 -7.30
N ASP A 303 -5.33 -6.95 -6.04
CA ASP A 303 -4.38 -6.48 -5.05
C ASP A 303 -3.64 -7.71 -4.49
N HIS A 304 -2.31 -7.64 -4.47
CA HIS A 304 -1.44 -8.62 -3.80
C HIS A 304 -0.70 -7.97 -2.63
N HIS A 305 -0.62 -8.68 -1.50
CA HIS A 305 0.14 -8.23 -0.34
C HIS A 305 1.40 -9.09 -0.17
N HIS A 306 2.57 -8.47 0.00
CA HIS A 306 3.82 -9.18 0.13
C HIS A 306 4.69 -8.72 1.30
N TYR A 307 4.95 -9.65 2.20
CA TYR A 307 5.79 -9.46 3.37
C TYR A 307 6.70 -10.68 3.60
N GLU A 308 7.91 -10.42 4.09
CA GLU A 308 8.90 -11.46 4.40
C GLU A 308 9.27 -11.52 5.88
N VAL A 309 8.27 -11.38 6.77
CA VAL A 309 8.49 -11.32 8.23
C VAL A 309 7.45 -12.07 9.09
N PHE A 310 6.42 -12.67 8.50
CA PHE A 310 5.31 -13.28 9.25
C PHE A 310 5.39 -14.80 9.41
N THR A 311 6.51 -15.41 9.02
CA THR A 311 6.83 -16.81 9.30
C THR A 311 8.21 -16.97 9.94
N GLU A 312 8.42 -18.08 10.64
CA GLU A 312 9.70 -18.39 11.29
C GLU A 312 10.86 -18.47 10.29
N SER A 313 10.61 -19.07 9.11
CA SER A 313 11.62 -19.19 8.05
C SER A 313 11.95 -17.85 7.40
N GLN A 314 10.96 -16.95 7.30
CA GLN A 314 11.13 -15.60 6.79
C GLN A 314 12.05 -14.79 7.70
N VAL A 315 11.75 -14.67 9.00
CA VAL A 315 12.57 -13.86 9.92
C VAL A 315 13.98 -14.43 10.15
N ALA A 316 14.18 -15.72 9.91
CA ALA A 316 15.48 -16.38 9.98
C ALA A 316 16.31 -16.26 8.69
N SER A 317 15.72 -15.77 7.60
CA SER A 317 16.38 -15.67 6.30
C SER A 317 17.39 -14.54 6.26
N ASN A 318 18.40 -14.70 5.39
CA ASN A 318 19.33 -13.62 5.11
C ASN A 318 18.80 -12.75 3.96
N VAL A 319 19.27 -11.50 3.89
CA VAL A 319 18.86 -10.54 2.86
C VAL A 319 18.98 -11.07 1.43
N SER A 320 19.99 -11.88 1.09
CA SER A 320 20.14 -12.38 -0.28
C SER A 320 19.04 -13.39 -0.65
N THR A 321 18.58 -14.19 0.32
CA THR A 321 17.41 -15.04 0.16
C THR A 321 16.15 -14.20 -0.05
N HIS A 322 15.96 -13.15 0.76
CA HIS A 322 14.85 -12.21 0.58
C HIS A 322 14.85 -11.58 -0.83
N LEU A 323 16.00 -11.11 -1.34
CA LEU A 323 16.06 -10.53 -2.70
C LEU A 323 15.62 -11.53 -3.78
N GLU A 324 15.96 -12.82 -3.63
CA GLU A 324 15.57 -13.85 -4.58
C GLU A 324 14.08 -14.20 -4.46
N ASN A 325 13.53 -14.20 -3.24
CA ASN A 325 12.09 -14.35 -3.00
C ASN A 325 11.30 -13.22 -3.67
N ILE A 326 11.70 -11.95 -3.50
CA ILE A 326 11.08 -10.80 -4.19
C ILE A 326 11.03 -11.01 -5.71
N LYS A 327 12.17 -11.39 -6.32
CA LYS A 327 12.26 -11.63 -7.76
C LYS A 327 11.31 -12.73 -8.23
N ASN A 328 11.28 -13.84 -7.50
CA ASN A 328 10.43 -14.98 -7.85
C ASN A 328 8.94 -14.64 -7.70
N TYR A 329 8.59 -13.93 -6.62
CA TYR A 329 7.23 -13.47 -6.37
C TYR A 329 6.75 -12.51 -7.46
N ALA A 330 7.50 -11.44 -7.72
CA ALA A 330 7.14 -10.45 -8.73
C ALA A 330 7.09 -11.06 -10.14
N SER A 331 8.05 -11.92 -10.51
CA SER A 331 8.04 -12.62 -11.80
C SER A 331 6.83 -13.55 -11.97
N ALA A 332 6.33 -14.13 -10.88
CA ALA A 332 5.10 -14.90 -10.90
C ALA A 332 3.87 -14.01 -11.15
N ILE A 333 3.78 -12.83 -10.49
CA ILE A 333 2.71 -11.85 -10.75
C ILE A 333 2.71 -11.44 -12.22
N GLY A 334 3.88 -11.19 -12.81
CA GLY A 334 3.99 -10.82 -14.24
C GLY A 334 3.52 -11.89 -15.23
N LYS A 335 3.17 -13.09 -14.76
CA LYS A 335 2.59 -14.18 -15.57
C LYS A 335 1.07 -14.32 -15.39
N GLU A 336 0.47 -13.60 -14.45
CA GLU A 336 -0.98 -13.57 -14.30
C GLU A 336 -1.64 -12.99 -15.55
N LYS A 337 -2.83 -13.51 -15.88
CA LYS A 337 -3.67 -12.91 -16.93
C LYS A 337 -4.35 -11.64 -16.41
N ALA A 338 -4.72 -11.64 -15.13
CA ALA A 338 -5.30 -10.49 -14.46
C ALA A 338 -4.28 -9.35 -14.34
N LYS A 339 -4.77 -8.11 -14.38
CA LYS A 339 -3.95 -6.98 -13.96
C LYS A 339 -3.80 -7.02 -12.45
N ALA A 340 -2.60 -6.75 -11.96
CA ALA A 340 -2.33 -6.79 -10.54
C ALA A 340 -1.38 -5.68 -10.08
N ILE A 341 -1.49 -5.31 -8.81
CA ILE A 341 -0.54 -4.44 -8.07
C ILE A 341 -0.01 -5.21 -6.86
N VAL A 342 1.07 -4.71 -6.27
CA VAL A 342 1.44 -5.05 -4.89
C VAL A 342 0.94 -3.95 -3.95
N GLY A 343 -0.31 -4.03 -3.50
CA GLY A 343 -0.96 -2.95 -2.73
C GLY A 343 -0.54 -2.87 -1.27
N GLU A 344 0.20 -3.86 -0.77
CA GLU A 344 0.94 -3.73 0.47
C GLU A 344 2.29 -4.45 0.46
N TRP A 345 3.31 -3.74 0.94
CA TRP A 345 4.66 -4.25 1.22
C TRP A 345 5.38 -3.27 2.15
N SER A 346 6.47 -3.71 2.81
CA SER A 346 7.27 -2.83 3.67
C SER A 346 8.78 -3.05 3.52
N ALA A 347 9.57 -2.29 4.26
CA ALA A 347 11.02 -2.50 4.31
C ALA A 347 11.42 -3.55 5.35
N ALA A 348 10.47 -4.12 6.09
CA ALA A 348 10.75 -4.98 7.24
C ALA A 348 11.53 -6.23 6.85
N LEU A 349 12.58 -6.52 7.64
CA LEU A 349 13.32 -7.79 7.61
C LEU A 349 13.14 -8.55 8.94
N THR A 350 12.41 -7.95 9.88
CA THR A 350 12.09 -8.54 11.17
C THR A 350 10.65 -8.23 11.55
N ASP A 351 10.07 -9.02 12.45
CA ASP A 351 8.78 -8.71 13.09
C ASP A 351 8.95 -8.01 14.44
N CYS A 352 9.95 -7.11 14.54
CA CYS A 352 10.36 -6.50 15.80
C CYS A 352 9.64 -5.22 16.22
N ALA A 353 8.90 -4.61 15.29
CA ALA A 353 8.09 -3.44 15.60
C ALA A 353 7.13 -3.78 16.77
N PRO A 354 7.12 -2.97 17.85
CA PRO A 354 6.29 -3.27 19.01
C PRO A 354 4.83 -3.47 18.64
N TRP A 355 4.24 -4.60 19.04
CA TRP A 355 2.85 -4.97 18.76
C TRP A 355 2.50 -5.18 17.28
N LEU A 356 3.49 -5.37 16.40
CA LEU A 356 3.23 -5.72 14.99
C LEU A 356 2.42 -7.02 14.86
N ASN A 357 2.71 -8.00 15.71
CA ASN A 357 1.94 -9.24 15.77
C ASN A 357 0.64 -9.09 16.61
N GLY A 358 0.37 -7.89 17.14
CA GLY A 358 -0.73 -7.58 18.04
C GLY A 358 -0.33 -7.43 19.50
N ILE A 359 -1.10 -6.66 20.26
CA ILE A 359 -0.88 -6.44 21.71
C ILE A 359 -0.91 -7.77 22.46
N GLY A 360 0.08 -7.96 23.34
CA GLY A 360 0.25 -9.17 24.14
C GLY A 360 0.93 -10.34 23.41
N LEU A 361 1.27 -10.18 22.13
CA LEU A 361 2.06 -11.17 21.37
C LEU A 361 3.51 -10.69 21.23
N GLY A 362 4.44 -11.64 21.31
CA GLY A 362 5.86 -11.43 21.09
C GLY A 362 6.24 -11.33 19.62
N SER A 363 7.50 -11.63 19.31
CA SER A 363 8.06 -11.71 17.96
C SER A 363 8.71 -13.05 17.69
N ARG A 364 8.62 -13.50 16.44
CA ARG A 364 9.33 -14.66 15.92
C ARG A 364 10.83 -14.39 15.93
N TYR A 365 11.26 -13.17 15.59
CA TYR A 365 12.68 -12.82 15.57
C TYR A 365 13.38 -13.01 16.94
N GLU A 366 12.68 -12.73 18.05
CA GLU A 366 13.20 -12.99 19.40
C GLU A 366 12.82 -14.38 19.96
N GLY A 367 11.99 -15.16 19.26
CA GLY A 367 11.48 -16.45 19.75
C GLY A 367 10.64 -16.29 21.03
N THR A 368 9.83 -15.22 21.08
CA THR A 368 9.01 -14.90 22.26
C THR A 368 7.56 -15.32 22.05
N ALA A 369 6.89 -15.73 23.12
CA ALA A 369 5.55 -16.31 23.07
C ALA A 369 4.56 -15.41 22.29
N PRO A 370 3.66 -15.99 21.48
CA PRO A 370 3.34 -17.42 21.38
C PRO A 370 4.28 -18.23 20.48
N TYR A 371 5.30 -17.60 19.89
CA TYR A 371 6.22 -18.27 18.97
C TYR A 371 7.25 -19.10 19.74
N THR A 372 7.53 -20.29 19.22
CA THR A 372 8.39 -21.28 19.87
C THR A 372 9.67 -21.56 19.10
N ASN A 373 9.94 -20.81 18.02
CA ASN A 373 11.15 -20.94 17.25
C ASN A 373 12.39 -20.48 18.03
N ASP A 374 13.56 -20.95 17.60
CA ASP A 374 14.83 -20.47 18.12
C ASP A 374 14.99 -18.96 17.85
N ARG A 375 15.51 -18.26 18.84
CA ARG A 375 15.81 -16.82 18.74
C ARG A 375 16.79 -16.55 17.60
N VAL A 376 16.40 -15.70 16.66
CA VAL A 376 17.25 -15.26 15.55
C VAL A 376 18.18 -14.12 15.99
N GLY A 377 17.64 -13.13 16.72
CA GLY A 377 18.40 -11.97 17.16
C GLY A 377 17.70 -11.16 18.25
N SER A 378 18.05 -9.89 18.42
CA SER A 378 17.34 -8.99 19.35
C SER A 378 16.65 -7.85 18.64
N CYS A 379 15.38 -7.63 18.98
CA CYS A 379 14.57 -6.52 18.50
C CYS A 379 15.06 -5.16 19.03
N ALA A 380 15.81 -5.15 20.13
CA ALA A 380 16.45 -3.93 20.62
C ALA A 380 17.40 -3.28 19.59
N GLU A 381 17.87 -4.01 18.59
CA GLU A 381 18.71 -3.46 17.51
C GLU A 381 17.91 -2.72 16.44
N PHE A 382 16.67 -3.13 16.21
CA PHE A 382 15.79 -2.61 15.15
C PHE A 382 14.86 -1.50 15.67
N ASN A 383 14.50 -1.55 16.96
CA ASN A 383 13.71 -0.51 17.64
C ASN A 383 14.53 0.75 18.00
N LYS A 384 15.82 0.79 17.64
CA LYS A 384 16.65 1.99 17.73
C LYS A 384 16.30 2.93 16.58
N SER A 385 16.46 4.23 16.83
CA SER A 385 16.39 5.22 15.75
C SER A 385 17.39 4.88 14.63
N PRO A 386 17.04 5.09 13.34
CA PRO A 386 17.81 4.50 12.24
C PRO A 386 19.21 5.12 12.09
N ASP A 387 19.47 6.28 12.66
CA ASP A 387 20.81 6.86 12.78
C ASP A 387 21.79 5.91 13.50
N LYS A 388 21.29 5.09 14.44
CA LYS A 388 22.05 4.11 15.22
C LYS A 388 22.20 2.74 14.55
N TRP A 389 21.53 2.50 13.41
CA TRP A 389 21.70 1.25 12.67
C TRP A 389 23.11 1.17 12.08
N SER A 390 23.68 -0.03 12.09
CA SER A 390 24.99 -0.30 11.50
C SER A 390 24.99 -0.02 9.98
N LYS A 391 26.17 0.24 9.42
CA LYS A 391 26.34 0.40 7.96
C LYS A 391 25.85 -0.83 7.19
N LYS A 392 26.03 -2.03 7.76
CA LYS A 392 25.55 -3.28 7.17
C LYS A 392 24.03 -3.33 7.15
N GLN A 393 23.37 -3.06 8.28
CA GLN A 393 21.91 -3.00 8.36
C GLN A 393 21.35 -2.04 7.31
N LYS A 394 21.79 -0.77 7.29
CA LYS A 394 21.32 0.22 6.30
C LYS A 394 21.50 -0.26 4.86
N LYS A 395 22.65 -0.89 4.55
CA LYS A 395 22.91 -1.47 3.22
C LYS A 395 21.93 -2.59 2.88
N ASP A 396 21.65 -3.50 3.81
CA ASP A 396 20.77 -4.63 3.58
C ASP A 396 19.31 -4.20 3.39
N TYR A 397 18.81 -3.30 4.24
CA TYR A 397 17.48 -2.68 4.05
C TYR A 397 17.39 -1.93 2.71
N ARG A 398 18.43 -1.18 2.35
CA ARG A 398 18.47 -0.48 1.06
C ARG A 398 18.40 -1.46 -0.12
N ARG A 399 19.15 -2.56 -0.07
CA ARG A 399 19.12 -3.61 -1.11
C ARG A 399 17.73 -4.22 -1.23
N PHE A 400 17.09 -4.53 -0.11
CA PHE A 400 15.77 -5.13 -0.07
C PHE A 400 14.70 -4.20 -0.65
N VAL A 401 14.68 -2.94 -0.22
CA VAL A 401 13.76 -1.92 -0.76
C VAL A 401 13.96 -1.68 -2.25
N GLU A 402 15.20 -1.54 -2.71
CA GLU A 402 15.48 -1.35 -4.15
C GLU A 402 15.01 -2.52 -5.01
N MET A 403 15.16 -3.76 -4.51
CA MET A 403 14.70 -4.95 -5.23
C MET A 403 13.19 -4.97 -5.34
N GLN A 404 12.47 -4.68 -4.26
CA GLN A 404 11.01 -4.58 -4.26
C GLN A 404 10.53 -3.50 -5.24
N LEU A 405 11.07 -2.28 -5.14
CA LEU A 405 10.72 -1.18 -6.04
C LEU A 405 10.95 -1.53 -7.51
N TYR A 406 12.09 -2.12 -7.85
CA TYR A 406 12.42 -2.50 -9.21
C TYR A 406 11.47 -3.60 -9.72
N GLU A 407 11.36 -4.70 -8.97
CA GLU A 407 10.65 -5.89 -9.42
C GLU A 407 9.13 -5.66 -9.48
N TYR A 408 8.55 -4.97 -8.49
CA TYR A 408 7.11 -4.66 -8.51
C TYR A 408 6.76 -3.67 -9.61
N SER A 409 7.60 -2.65 -9.86
CA SER A 409 7.37 -1.72 -10.98
C SER A 409 7.53 -2.40 -12.35
N THR A 410 8.32 -3.47 -12.44
CA THR A 410 8.63 -4.15 -13.71
C THR A 410 7.61 -5.25 -14.03
N ASN A 411 7.17 -6.01 -13.03
CA ASN A 411 6.37 -7.22 -13.23
C ASN A 411 4.91 -7.07 -12.79
N SER A 412 4.48 -5.89 -12.35
CA SER A 412 3.08 -5.59 -12.01
C SER A 412 2.70 -4.19 -12.47
N GLN A 413 1.48 -3.74 -12.21
CA GLN A 413 1.06 -2.35 -12.47
C GLN A 413 1.70 -1.36 -11.48
N GLY A 414 2.35 -1.84 -10.43
CA GLY A 414 3.07 -1.00 -9.48
C GLY A 414 2.81 -1.45 -8.04
N TRP A 415 3.01 -0.53 -7.11
CA TRP A 415 3.08 -0.88 -5.69
C TRP A 415 2.57 0.23 -4.79
N ILE A 416 2.17 -0.14 -3.58
CA ILE A 416 1.74 0.77 -2.53
C ILE A 416 2.44 0.35 -1.23
N PHE A 417 3.28 1.22 -0.68
CA PHE A 417 4.06 0.91 0.52
C PHE A 417 3.20 1.03 1.78
N TRP A 418 3.32 0.08 2.69
CA TRP A 418 2.70 0.09 4.01
C TRP A 418 3.72 0.51 5.09
N CYS A 419 3.64 1.72 5.66
CA CYS A 419 2.72 2.83 5.42
C CYS A 419 3.47 4.20 5.42
N TRP A 420 2.76 5.34 5.31
CA TRP A 420 3.41 6.65 5.20
C TRP A 420 4.23 7.03 6.44
N LYS A 421 3.66 6.82 7.63
CA LYS A 421 4.32 7.12 8.90
C LYS A 421 3.77 6.28 10.06
N THR A 422 4.63 6.09 11.06
CA THR A 422 4.32 5.45 12.34
C THR A 422 4.90 6.29 13.48
N GLU A 423 4.52 6.03 14.74
CA GLU A 423 5.13 6.73 15.88
C GLU A 423 6.54 6.23 16.22
N GLY A 424 6.94 5.04 15.74
CA GLY A 424 8.23 4.45 16.12
C GLY A 424 8.70 3.20 15.37
N ALA A 425 7.95 2.71 14.38
CA ALA A 425 8.26 1.49 13.63
C ALA A 425 8.92 1.82 12.28
N THR A 426 10.24 2.10 12.27
CA THR A 426 10.95 2.58 11.06
C THR A 426 10.79 1.66 9.85
N GLU A 427 10.83 0.34 10.05
CA GLU A 427 10.69 -0.65 8.96
C GLU A 427 9.38 -0.50 8.17
N TRP A 428 8.38 0.15 8.77
CA TRP A 428 7.03 0.35 8.30
C TRP A 428 6.71 1.83 8.03
N ASP A 429 7.71 2.71 8.07
CA ASP A 429 7.55 4.16 7.98
C ASP A 429 8.29 4.71 6.75
N PHE A 430 7.55 4.95 5.67
CA PHE A 430 8.10 5.45 4.41
C PHE A 430 8.90 6.74 4.61
N ARG A 431 8.34 7.68 5.40
CA ARG A 431 8.95 8.99 5.66
C ARG A 431 10.28 8.86 6.41
N ALA A 432 10.36 7.99 7.42
CA ALA A 432 11.58 7.70 8.15
C ALA A 432 12.61 7.02 7.26
N LEU A 433 12.20 6.08 6.41
CA LEU A 433 13.09 5.40 5.48
C LEU A 433 13.69 6.37 4.44
N VAL A 434 12.90 7.32 3.93
CA VAL A 434 13.38 8.40 3.05
C VAL A 434 14.40 9.27 3.79
N LYS A 435 14.06 9.77 4.98
CA LYS A 435 14.92 10.63 5.79
C LYS A 435 16.30 10.01 6.07
N ASN A 436 16.34 8.68 6.20
CA ASN A 436 17.55 7.93 6.52
C ASN A 436 18.27 7.34 5.29
N GLY A 437 17.83 7.68 4.07
CA GLY A 437 18.46 7.24 2.82
C GLY A 437 18.34 5.73 2.55
N ILE A 438 17.35 5.07 3.18
CA ILE A 438 17.01 3.67 2.97
C ILE A 438 16.00 3.57 1.82
N MET A 439 14.95 4.38 1.82
CA MET A 439 14.08 4.52 0.64
C MET A 439 14.77 5.40 -0.43
N PRO A 440 14.82 4.99 -1.71
CA PRO A 440 15.42 5.80 -2.77
C PRO A 440 14.76 7.15 -2.97
N GLN A 441 15.58 8.17 -3.21
CA GLN A 441 15.15 9.49 -3.64
C GLN A 441 16.10 9.99 -4.75
N PRO A 442 15.60 10.26 -5.97
CA PRO A 442 14.28 9.84 -6.48
C PRO A 442 14.07 8.31 -6.38
N LEU A 443 12.83 7.83 -6.51
CA LEU A 443 12.45 6.44 -6.21
C LEU A 443 13.15 5.39 -7.09
N ASP A 444 13.72 5.79 -8.22
CA ASP A 444 14.50 4.96 -9.15
C ASP A 444 16.02 5.08 -8.97
N ASN A 445 16.49 5.83 -7.97
CA ASN A 445 17.91 6.00 -7.65
C ASN A 445 18.49 4.77 -6.94
N TYR A 446 18.62 3.66 -7.68
CA TYR A 446 19.12 2.40 -7.16
C TYR A 446 20.66 2.38 -7.08
N LYS A 447 21.17 2.08 -5.88
CA LYS A 447 22.60 1.98 -5.57
C LYS A 447 23.13 0.56 -5.73
N TYR A 448 22.32 -0.43 -5.43
CA TYR A 448 22.72 -1.83 -5.35
C TYR A 448 21.99 -2.70 -6.38
N VAL A 449 20.77 -2.34 -6.81
CA VAL A 449 20.05 -3.09 -7.84
C VAL A 449 20.26 -2.46 -9.21
N LYS A 450 20.66 -3.29 -10.19
CA LYS A 450 20.72 -2.91 -11.61
C LYS A 450 20.05 -3.99 -12.45
N ASN A 451 19.03 -3.62 -13.21
CA ASN A 451 18.25 -4.53 -14.05
C ASN A 451 17.81 -5.80 -13.30
N GLY A 452 17.21 -5.64 -12.11
CA GLY A 452 16.74 -6.77 -11.27
C GLY A 452 17.85 -7.62 -10.64
N THR A 453 19.10 -7.17 -10.69
CA THR A 453 20.26 -7.90 -10.15
C THR A 453 20.94 -7.12 -9.04
N ASP A 454 21.18 -7.77 -7.91
CA ASP A 454 21.99 -7.21 -6.82
C ASP A 454 23.49 -7.18 -7.18
N THR A 455 24.05 -5.98 -7.22
CA THR A 455 25.45 -5.71 -7.56
C THR A 455 26.34 -5.54 -6.34
N SER A 456 25.80 -5.72 -5.14
CA SER A 456 26.51 -5.49 -3.88
C SER A 456 27.71 -6.41 -3.64
N SER A 457 27.80 -7.53 -4.37
CA SER A 457 28.92 -8.49 -4.39
C SER A 457 29.96 -8.17 -5.47
N ALA A 458 29.57 -7.52 -6.57
CA ALA A 458 30.46 -7.21 -7.70
C ALA A 458 31.54 -6.16 -7.32
N SER A 459 31.24 -5.27 -6.37
CA SER A 459 32.19 -4.29 -5.85
C SER A 459 33.36 -4.91 -5.07
N ALA A 460 33.18 -6.11 -4.49
CA ALA A 460 34.26 -6.82 -3.77
C ALA A 460 35.25 -7.51 -4.72
N ILE A 461 34.79 -7.91 -5.91
CA ILE A 461 35.63 -8.54 -6.93
C ILE A 461 36.47 -7.48 -7.65
N ALA A 462 35.92 -6.28 -7.88
CA ALA A 462 36.65 -5.17 -8.49
C ALA A 462 37.82 -4.69 -7.60
N SER A 463 37.64 -4.61 -6.28
CA SER A 463 38.73 -4.27 -5.36
C SER A 463 39.80 -5.37 -5.33
N ASN A 464 39.43 -6.65 -5.31
CA ASN A 464 40.41 -7.75 -5.32
C ASN A 464 41.17 -7.88 -6.65
N LYS A 465 40.52 -7.61 -7.79
CA LYS A 465 41.22 -7.59 -9.09
C LYS A 465 42.22 -6.44 -9.19
N MET A 466 41.91 -5.28 -8.61
CA MET A 466 42.82 -4.13 -8.59
C MET A 466 44.03 -4.38 -7.66
N THR A 467 43.83 -5.06 -6.53
CA THR A 467 44.93 -5.50 -5.64
C THR A 467 45.79 -6.60 -6.28
N LEU A 468 45.19 -7.54 -7.02
CA LEU A 468 45.95 -8.54 -7.78
C LEU A 468 46.73 -7.94 -8.95
N LEU A 469 46.16 -6.97 -9.69
CA LEU A 469 46.89 -6.29 -10.77
C LEU A 469 48.07 -5.47 -10.23
N LEU A 470 47.92 -4.80 -9.09
CA LEU A 470 49.01 -4.08 -8.42
C LEU A 470 50.10 -5.03 -7.91
N ALA A 471 49.73 -6.22 -7.41
CA ALA A 471 50.70 -7.25 -7.02
C ALA A 471 51.46 -7.84 -8.22
N PHE A 472 50.81 -8.02 -9.38
CA PHE A 472 51.47 -8.49 -10.59
C PHE A 472 52.40 -7.43 -11.23
N LEU A 473 52.04 -6.15 -11.17
CA LEU A 473 52.90 -5.05 -11.65
C LEU A 473 54.17 -4.87 -10.80
N LEU A 474 54.12 -5.17 -9.49
CA LEU A 474 55.29 -5.12 -8.62
C LEU A 474 56.28 -6.28 -8.84
N VAL A 475 55.81 -7.45 -9.30
CA VAL A 475 56.67 -8.61 -9.60
C VAL A 475 57.40 -8.45 -10.95
N ILE A 476 56.83 -7.71 -11.90
CA ILE A 476 57.46 -7.43 -13.21
C ILE A 476 58.56 -6.36 -13.12
N LEU A 477 58.64 -5.60 -12.02
CA LEU A 477 59.69 -4.59 -11.78
C LEU A 477 60.91 -5.13 -11.00
N VAL A 478 60.95 -6.44 -10.67
CA VAL A 478 62.03 -7.08 -9.89
C VAL A 478 62.67 -8.26 -10.67
N ILE A 479 62.46 -8.34 -11.98
CA ILE A 479 63.21 -9.20 -12.91
C ILE A 479 63.79 -8.29 -13.98
#